data_AF-A0A7X9FRZ1-F1
#
_entry.id   AF-A0A7X9FRZ1-F1
#
_cell.length_a   1.000
_cell.length_b   1.000
_cell.length_c   1.000
_cell.angle_alpha   90.00
_cell.angle_beta   90.00
_cell.angle_gamma   90.00
#
_symmetry.space_group_name_H-M   'P 1'
#
loop_
_entity.id
_entity.type
_entity.pdbx_description
1 polymer ?
#
loop_
_entity_poly.entity_id
_entity_poly.type
_entity_poly.pdbx_seq_one_letter_code
_entity_poly.pdbx_strand_id
1 'polypeptide(L)' 'GLCLEPRTGVIRFSSNLEFPWAHSTEMDEIVANMSDAQKKPSLPIMPRKKKAGRNDPCPCGSGRKYKKCCLYRNN' A
#
# COMPACT_ATOMS: atom_id res chain seq x y z
N GLY A 1 4.29 -17.45 2.83
CA GLY A 1 3.48 -16.23 2.71
C GLY A 1 2.73 -15.95 4.00
N LEU A 2 2.56 -14.67 4.37
CA LEU A 2 1.76 -14.24 5.52
C LEU A 2 0.47 -13.55 5.04
N CYS A 3 -0.68 -13.97 5.55
CA CYS A 3 -1.92 -13.23 5.38
C CYS A 3 -2.19 -12.39 6.64
N LEU A 4 -2.23 -11.07 6.49
CA LEU A 4 -2.43 -10.13 7.59
C LEU A 4 -3.80 -9.44 7.49
N GLU A 5 -4.44 -9.19 8.63
CA GLU A 5 -5.58 -8.29 8.70
C GLU A 5 -5.11 -6.83 8.56
N PRO A 6 -5.62 -6.05 7.58
CA PRO A 6 -5.05 -4.73 7.26
C PRO A 6 -5.13 -3.66 8.35
N ARG A 7 -6.04 -3.81 9.32
CA ARG A 7 -6.28 -2.81 10.37
C ARG A 7 -5.54 -3.10 11.66
N THR A 8 -5.42 -4.37 12.01
CA THR A 8 -4.85 -4.84 13.29
C THR A 8 -3.46 -5.44 13.13
N GLY A 9 -3.10 -5.84 11.91
CA GLY A 9 -1.85 -6.56 11.62
C GLY A 9 -1.86 -8.02 12.06
N VAL A 10 -2.99 -8.54 12.57
CA VAL A 10 -3.11 -9.92 13.04
C VAL A 10 -2.91 -10.90 11.87
N ILE A 11 -2.06 -11.91 12.07
CA ILE A 11 -1.85 -12.99 11.10
C ILE A 11 -3.11 -13.87 11.07
N ARG A 12 -3.71 -14.00 9.89
CA ARG A 12 -4.86 -14.89 9.65
C ARG A 12 -4.42 -16.31 9.37
N PHE A 13 -3.46 -16.46 8.46
CA PHE A 13 -2.83 -17.72 8.14
C PHE A 13 -1.44 -17.49 7.57
N SER A 14 -0.59 -18.49 7.70
CA SER A 14 0.76 -18.49 7.15
C SER A 14 1.02 -19.80 6.40
N SER A 15 1.65 -19.69 5.24
CA SER A 15 2.24 -20.84 4.55
C SER A 15 3.75 -20.74 4.68
N ASN A 16 4.36 -21.70 5.38
CA ASN A 16 5.80 -21.85 5.47
C ASN A 16 6.26 -22.88 4.42
N LEU A 17 7.41 -22.64 3.81
CA LEU A 17 8.08 -23.58 2.93
C LEU A 17 9.35 -24.03 3.65
N GLU A 18 9.36 -25.27 4.12
CA GLU A 18 10.46 -25.84 4.90
C GLU A 18 11.47 -26.52 3.96
N PHE A 19 12.22 -25.71 3.22
CA PHE A 19 13.36 -26.18 2.46
C PHE A 19 14.42 -25.09 2.36
N PRO A 20 15.72 -25.44 2.24
CA PRO A 20 16.76 -24.46 2.01
C PRO A 20 16.51 -23.76 0.67
N TRP A 21 16.61 -22.44 0.67
CA TRP A 21 16.60 -21.70 -0.59
C TRP A 21 17.80 -22.14 -1.43
N ALA A 22 17.52 -22.56 -2.66
CA ALA A 22 18.52 -22.93 -3.64
C ALA A 22 18.28 -22.12 -4.91
N HIS A 23 19.37 -21.58 -5.46
CA HIS A 23 19.33 -20.92 -6.75
C HIS A 23 19.12 -21.95 -7.86
N SER A 24 18.31 -21.60 -8.88
CA SER A 24 18.08 -22.44 -10.05
C SER A 24 18.07 -21.56 -11.31
N THR A 25 18.98 -21.86 -12.24
CA THR A 25 19.05 -21.18 -13.54
C THR A 25 17.79 -21.44 -14.39
N GLU A 26 17.19 -22.63 -14.28
CA GLU A 26 15.93 -22.94 -14.96
C GLU A 26 14.81 -22.01 -14.50
N MET A 27 14.73 -21.77 -13.19
CA MET A 27 13.77 -20.81 -12.64
C MET A 27 14.05 -19.39 -13.14
N ASP A 28 15.33 -18.98 -13.19
CA ASP A 28 15.71 -17.67 -13.73
C ASP A 28 15.34 -17.49 -15.21
N GLU A 29 15.54 -18.52 -16.03
CA GLU A 29 15.20 -18.49 -17.47
C GLU A 29 13.69 -18.36 -17.70
N ILE A 30 12.87 -19.04 -16.90
CA ILE A 30 11.40 -18.93 -16.96
C ILE A 30 10.96 -17.49 -16.67
N VAL A 31 11.59 -16.85 -15.69
CA VAL A 31 11.21 -15.50 -15.26
C VAL A 31 11.88 -14.38 -16.07
N ALA A 32 12.90 -14.69 -16.88
CA ALA A 32 13.72 -13.70 -17.59
C ALA A 32 12.94 -12.74 -18.48
N ASN A 33 11.82 -13.20 -19.05
CA ASN A 33 10.97 -12.41 -19.96
C ASN A 33 9.68 -11.92 -19.31
N MET A 34 9.48 -12.15 -18.01
CA MET A 34 8.34 -11.57 -17.32
C MET A 34 8.51 -10.06 -17.23
N SER A 35 7.44 -9.32 -17.55
CA SER A 35 7.44 -7.87 -17.40
C SER A 35 7.70 -7.51 -15.94
N ASP A 36 8.58 -6.54 -15.69
CA ASP A 36 8.65 -5.89 -14.38
C ASP A 36 7.24 -5.46 -13.97
N ALA A 37 6.63 -6.18 -13.00
CA ALA A 37 5.33 -5.85 -12.43
C ALA A 37 5.30 -4.43 -11.78
N GLN A 38 6.45 -3.77 -11.75
CA GLN A 38 6.70 -2.44 -11.21
C GLN A 38 6.49 -1.30 -12.22
N LYS A 39 6.47 -1.55 -13.54
CA LYS A 39 6.10 -0.53 -14.53
C LYS A 39 4.60 -0.48 -14.72
N LYS A 40 3.88 0.04 -13.72
CA LYS A 40 2.49 0.49 -13.96
C LYS A 40 2.58 1.69 -14.92
N PRO A 41 2.00 1.63 -16.15
CA PRO A 41 1.82 2.85 -16.92
C PRO A 41 1.03 3.81 -16.03
N SER A 42 1.58 4.99 -15.78
CA SER A 42 0.83 6.03 -15.10
C SER A 42 -0.36 6.36 -15.98
N LEU A 43 -1.54 5.83 -15.64
CA LEU A 43 -2.81 6.33 -16.15
C LEU A 43 -2.78 7.86 -16.04
N PRO A 44 -3.37 8.63 -16.98
CA PRO A 44 -3.45 10.07 -16.86
C PRO A 44 -4.06 10.39 -15.49
N ILE A 45 -3.21 10.90 -14.60
CA ILE A 45 -3.59 11.21 -13.23
C ILE A 45 -4.48 12.43 -13.36
N MET A 46 -5.82 12.24 -13.33
CA MET A 46 -6.72 13.36 -13.04
C MET A 46 -6.12 14.09 -11.84
N PRO A 47 -5.99 15.43 -11.85
CA PRO A 47 -5.43 16.16 -10.74
C PRO A 47 -6.26 15.82 -9.51
N ARG A 48 -5.73 14.91 -8.68
CA ARG A 48 -6.40 14.56 -7.43
C ARG A 48 -6.44 15.87 -6.66
N LYS A 49 -7.63 16.28 -6.22
CA LYS A 49 -7.75 17.35 -5.23
C LYS A 49 -6.70 17.05 -4.16
N LYS A 50 -5.76 17.99 -3.93
CA LYS A 50 -4.69 17.82 -2.94
C LYS A 50 -5.36 17.35 -1.65
N LYS A 51 -5.05 16.12 -1.24
CA LYS A 51 -5.55 15.60 0.03
C LYS A 51 -4.94 16.48 1.12
N ALA A 52 -5.77 17.04 1.99
CA ALA A 52 -5.28 17.81 3.13
C ALA A 52 -4.35 16.91 3.97
N GLY A 53 -3.13 17.37 4.21
CA GLY A 53 -2.20 16.72 5.11
C GLY A 53 -2.77 16.70 6.53
N ARG A 54 -2.39 15.70 7.31
CA ARG A 54 -2.91 15.48 8.67
C ARG A 54 -2.79 16.73 9.57
N ASN A 55 -1.74 17.53 9.40
CA ASN A 55 -1.50 18.75 10.19
C ASN A 55 -1.95 20.05 9.50
N ASP A 56 -2.40 20.01 8.25
CA ASP A 56 -2.80 21.19 7.48
C ASP A 56 -4.09 21.80 8.06
N PRO A 57 -4.35 23.10 7.80
CA PRO A 57 -5.66 23.70 8.10
C PRO A 57 -6.79 22.87 7.50
N CYS A 58 -7.83 22.62 8.29
CA CYS A 58 -8.96 21.80 7.86
C CYS A 58 -9.75 22.52 6.76
N PRO A 59 -10.05 21.86 5.63
CA PRO A 59 -10.73 22.48 4.49
C PRO A 59 -12.19 22.87 4.78
N CYS A 60 -12.75 22.51 5.93
CA CYS A 60 -14.08 22.93 6.36
C CYS A 60 -14.15 24.35 6.95
N GLY A 61 -13.04 25.10 6.95
CA GLY A 61 -13.01 26.48 7.45
C GLY A 61 -12.98 26.62 8.98
N SER A 62 -12.78 25.54 9.74
CA SER A 62 -12.83 25.58 11.21
C SER A 62 -11.59 26.21 11.88
N GLY A 63 -10.54 26.52 11.11
CA GLY A 63 -9.24 26.97 11.63
C GLY A 63 -8.43 25.91 12.39
N ARG A 64 -8.97 24.69 12.59
CA ARG A 64 -8.28 23.59 13.28
C ARG A 64 -7.43 22.78 12.30
N LYS A 65 -6.39 22.09 12.80
CA LYS A 65 -5.64 21.09 12.01
C LYS A 65 -6.59 19.98 11.53
N TYR A 66 -6.40 19.45 10.32
CA TYR A 66 -7.28 18.42 9.73
C TYR A 66 -7.46 17.21 10.65
N LYS A 67 -6.38 16.75 11.32
CA LYS A 67 -6.41 15.70 12.35
C LYS A 67 -7.18 16.01 13.62
N LYS A 68 -7.55 17.26 13.87
CA LYS A 68 -8.35 17.66 15.06
C LYS A 68 -9.76 18.08 14.64
N CYS A 69 -10.14 17.85 13.40
CA CYS A 69 -11.41 18.25 12.82
C CYS A 69 -11.94 17.11 11.93
N CYS A 70 -12.14 17.35 10.64
CA CYS A 70 -12.81 16.42 9.72
C CYS A 70 -12.14 15.05 9.56
N LEU A 71 -10.87 14.85 9.94
CA LEU A 71 -10.23 13.54 9.85
C LEU A 71 -10.83 12.51 10.82
N TYR A 72 -11.33 12.95 11.98
CA TYR A 72 -11.92 12.07 13.00
C TYR A 72 -13.40 12.40 13.28
N ARG A 73 -14.02 13.27 12.47
CA ARG A 73 -15.39 13.76 12.71
C ARG A 73 -16.49 12.80 12.22
N ASN A 74 -16.13 11.55 11.90
CA ASN A 74 -17.08 10.50 11.55
C ASN A 74 -17.15 9.50 12.73
N ASN A 75 -18.00 9.84 13.70
CA ASN A 75 -18.89 8.88 14.35
C ASN A 75 -20.31 9.36 14.05
#